data_AF-A0A2W0ALN1-F1
#
_entry.id   AF-A0A2W0ALN1-F1
#
_cell.length_a   1.000
_cell.length_b   1.000
_cell.length_c   1.000
_cell.angle_alpha   90.00
_cell.angle_beta   90.00
_cell.angle_gamma   90.00
#
_symmetry.space_group_name_H-M   'P 1'
#
loop_
_entity.id
_entity.type
_entity.pdbx_description
1 polymer ?
#
loop_
_entity_poly.entity_id
_entity_poly.type
_entity_poly.pdbx_seq_one_letter_code
_entity_poly.pdbx_strand_id
1 'polypeptide(L)'
;MISQKERWRRWQLALGVDDEQNELSDRDRRLNTALSALYDSGTEKRRGGLGASAPRVAKWLGDIREFFPTPVVQIVQKDAFERLNLKALMLEPEFLSTLEADVHLVADLIALRAAIPGKTLETARQVVRKVADDLLRRLEHNTRETLRGALNRSQRTRRPRHADIDWPRTIRANLRHYQPQHRTVVPETLVGHTRHAKTRAQLDHVILCVDQSGSMATSVVYSSIFAAVMASIPGLSTKLICFDTSIVDLTDQLADPVEVLFGVQLGGGTDINSALAYCEKQVENPTKTHLVLITDLYEGGDAKSMLARAAAIKQSGVNLIVLLALSESGHPAYEAKHAEGIASLGCPVFACTPDQFPSMMGSALTGKDLRTWAAEEDIALIRGS
;
A
#
# COMPACT_ATOMS: atom_id res chain seq x y z
N MET A 1 38.99 -39.86 -15.37
CA MET A 1 39.85 -38.67 -15.42
C MET A 1 39.26 -37.72 -16.43
N ILE A 2 38.92 -36.49 -16.04
CA ILE A 2 38.40 -35.48 -16.97
C ILE A 2 39.56 -35.09 -17.91
N SER A 3 39.34 -35.15 -19.22
CA SER A 3 40.33 -34.75 -20.23
C SER A 3 40.83 -33.31 -19.97
N GLN A 4 42.11 -33.03 -20.18
CA GLN A 4 42.67 -31.67 -20.05
C GLN A 4 41.86 -30.64 -20.84
N LYS A 5 41.35 -31.03 -22.02
CA LYS A 5 40.50 -30.18 -22.87
C LYS A 5 39.17 -29.84 -22.19
N GLU A 6 38.57 -30.79 -21.47
CA GLU A 6 37.31 -30.57 -20.77
C GLU A 6 37.49 -29.83 -19.43
N ARG A 7 38.64 -30.01 -18.79
CA ARG A 7 39.05 -29.16 -17.66
C ARG A 7 39.22 -27.71 -18.13
N TRP A 8 39.88 -27.49 -19.27
CA TRP A 8 40.05 -26.15 -19.83
C TRP A 8 38.74 -25.48 -20.23
N ARG A 9 37.86 -26.22 -20.91
CA ARG A 9 36.50 -25.76 -21.26
C ARG A 9 35.73 -25.27 -20.03
N ARG A 10 35.76 -26.02 -18.91
CA ARG A 10 35.06 -25.63 -17.67
C ARG A 10 35.67 -24.38 -17.02
N TRP A 11 36.98 -24.24 -17.06
CA TRP A 11 37.67 -23.05 -16.55
C TRP A 11 37.39 -21.81 -17.39
N GLN A 12 37.36 -21.92 -18.72
CA GLN A 12 36.96 -20.82 -19.61
C GLN A 12 35.53 -20.35 -19.33
N LEU A 13 34.58 -21.28 -19.21
CA LEU A 13 33.19 -20.95 -18.85
C LEU A 13 33.03 -20.34 -17.45
N ALA A 14 33.83 -20.79 -16.47
CA ALA A 14 33.77 -20.26 -15.11
C ALA A 14 34.41 -18.88 -14.95
N LEU A 15 35.43 -18.57 -15.76
CA LEU A 15 36.14 -17.29 -15.74
C LEU A 15 35.52 -16.24 -16.68
N GLY A 16 34.63 -16.64 -17.59
CA GLY A 16 33.97 -15.73 -18.53
C GLY A 16 34.88 -15.22 -19.66
N VAL A 17 36.09 -15.76 -19.80
CA VAL A 17 37.12 -15.30 -20.75
C VAL A 17 37.09 -16.15 -22.02
N ASP A 18 37.01 -15.49 -23.17
CA ASP A 18 37.19 -16.14 -24.48
C ASP A 18 38.69 -16.12 -24.81
N ASP A 19 39.32 -17.30 -24.85
CA ASP A 19 40.74 -17.45 -25.17
C ASP A 19 40.89 -17.98 -26.60
N GLU A 20 41.58 -17.22 -27.46
CA GLU A 20 41.72 -17.49 -28.90
C GLU A 20 42.38 -18.83 -29.21
N GLN A 21 43.07 -19.45 -28.23
CA GLN A 21 43.84 -20.67 -28.44
C GLN A 21 43.02 -21.97 -28.32
N ASN A 22 41.81 -21.93 -27.77
CA ASN A 22 40.94 -23.11 -27.68
C ASN A 22 39.51 -22.74 -28.09
N GLU A 23 39.13 -23.05 -29.33
CA GLU A 23 37.80 -22.76 -29.85
C GLU A 23 36.72 -23.48 -29.03
N LEU A 24 35.93 -22.69 -28.31
CA LEU A 24 34.67 -23.11 -27.71
C LEU A 24 33.69 -23.50 -28.83
N SER A 25 32.94 -24.58 -28.61
CA SER A 25 31.86 -24.93 -29.54
C SER A 25 30.81 -23.82 -29.58
N ASP A 26 30.04 -23.70 -30.66
CA ASP A 26 28.97 -22.69 -30.77
C ASP A 26 27.95 -22.76 -29.61
N ARG A 27 27.76 -23.96 -29.07
CA ARG A 27 26.96 -24.20 -27.86
C ARG A 27 27.59 -23.57 -26.61
N ASP A 28 28.89 -23.73 -26.45
CA ASP A 28 29.64 -23.21 -25.29
C ASP A 28 29.80 -21.69 -25.36
N ARG A 29 29.92 -21.11 -26.56
CA ARG A 29 29.90 -19.66 -26.75
C ARG A 29 28.56 -19.04 -26.36
N ARG A 30 27.43 -19.66 -26.72
CA ARG A 30 26.10 -19.22 -26.28
C ARG A 30 25.96 -19.29 -24.76
N LEU A 31 26.45 -20.37 -24.15
CA LEU A 31 26.45 -20.55 -22.70
C LEU A 31 27.31 -19.49 -21.98
N ASN A 32 28.54 -19.25 -22.47
CA ASN A 32 29.44 -18.25 -21.93
C ASN A 32 28.81 -16.85 -22.03
N THR A 33 28.26 -16.50 -23.19
CA THR A 33 27.57 -15.21 -23.40
C THR A 33 26.40 -15.03 -22.44
N ALA A 34 25.63 -16.09 -22.18
CA ALA A 34 24.51 -16.02 -21.24
C ALA A 34 24.97 -15.83 -19.78
N LEU A 35 26.04 -16.51 -19.35
CA LEU A 35 26.58 -16.39 -17.99
C LEU A 35 27.35 -15.07 -17.79
N SER A 36 28.18 -14.66 -18.74
CA SER A 36 28.93 -13.39 -18.67
C SER A 36 27.99 -12.19 -18.67
N ALA A 37 26.86 -12.24 -19.39
CA ALA A 37 25.83 -11.19 -19.32
C ALA A 37 25.27 -10.97 -17.90
N LEU A 38 25.27 -12.01 -17.06
CA LEU A 38 24.80 -11.94 -15.68
C LEU A 38 25.93 -11.63 -14.69
N TYR A 39 27.05 -12.33 -14.77
CA TYR A 39 28.08 -12.35 -13.74
C TYR A 39 29.30 -11.45 -14.01
N ASP A 40 29.55 -11.02 -15.26
CA ASP A 40 30.70 -10.17 -15.64
C ASP A 40 30.33 -8.66 -15.76
N SER A 41 29.09 -8.30 -15.41
CA SER A 41 28.61 -6.91 -15.42
C SER A 41 29.31 -5.98 -14.42
N GLY A 42 30.21 -6.50 -13.58
CA GLY A 42 30.92 -5.76 -12.52
C GLY A 42 32.34 -5.30 -12.86
N THR A 43 32.95 -5.77 -13.95
CA THR A 43 34.42 -5.66 -14.13
C THR A 43 34.89 -4.67 -15.21
N GLU A 44 34.03 -4.25 -16.13
CA GLU A 44 34.38 -3.18 -17.08
C GLU A 44 33.22 -2.20 -17.32
N LYS A 45 33.55 -0.90 -17.30
CA LYS A 45 32.69 0.22 -17.73
C LYS A 45 32.39 0.17 -19.23
N ARG A 46 31.83 -0.92 -19.76
CA ARG A 46 31.14 -0.92 -21.05
C ARG A 46 29.65 -0.88 -20.80
N ARG A 47 29.08 0.30 -21.02
CA ARG A 47 27.62 0.55 -21.06
C ARG A 47 26.98 -0.37 -22.10
N GLY A 48 26.52 -1.53 -21.65
CA GLY A 48 25.72 -2.48 -22.39
C GLY A 48 24.68 -3.08 -21.47
N GLY A 49 23.99 -2.25 -20.68
CA GLY A 49 22.90 -2.71 -19.86
C GLY A 49 21.84 -3.42 -20.72
N LEU A 50 21.29 -4.51 -20.21
CA LEU A 50 20.13 -5.21 -20.80
C LEU A 50 18.83 -4.36 -20.74
N GLY A 51 18.94 -3.08 -20.39
CA GLY A 51 17.83 -2.12 -20.35
C GLY A 51 17.25 -1.76 -21.72
N ALA A 52 17.83 -2.24 -22.83
CA ALA A 52 17.26 -2.07 -24.16
C ALA A 52 16.76 -3.42 -24.72
N SER A 53 15.44 -3.55 -24.70
CA SER A 53 14.63 -4.49 -25.49
C SER A 53 14.35 -5.87 -24.86
N ALA A 54 13.11 -6.02 -24.38
CA ALA A 54 12.43 -7.29 -24.04
C ALA A 54 12.77 -8.51 -24.93
N PRO A 55 12.96 -8.41 -26.28
CA PRO A 55 13.34 -9.56 -27.10
C PRO A 55 14.73 -10.17 -26.82
N ARG A 56 15.70 -9.42 -26.28
CA ARG A 56 17.02 -9.97 -25.93
C ARG A 56 16.98 -10.81 -24.66
N VAL A 57 16.12 -10.42 -23.72
CA VAL A 57 15.91 -11.13 -22.44
C VAL A 57 15.21 -12.47 -22.67
N ALA A 58 14.22 -12.50 -23.56
CA ALA A 58 13.52 -13.75 -23.92
C ALA A 58 14.46 -14.77 -24.58
N LYS A 59 15.39 -14.31 -25.44
CA LYS A 59 16.41 -15.19 -26.06
C LYS A 59 17.41 -15.71 -25.02
N TRP A 60 17.89 -14.85 -24.13
CA TRP A 60 18.79 -15.23 -23.03
C TRP A 60 18.17 -16.27 -22.08
N LEU A 61 16.89 -16.09 -21.74
CA LEU A 61 16.13 -17.05 -20.94
C LEU A 61 15.93 -18.40 -21.65
N GLY A 62 15.65 -18.37 -22.96
CA GLY A 62 15.56 -19.58 -23.78
C GLY A 62 16.86 -20.37 -23.78
N ASP A 63 17.99 -19.67 -23.91
CA ASP A 63 19.33 -20.27 -23.87
C ASP A 63 19.63 -20.88 -22.48
N ILE A 64 19.26 -20.23 -21.39
CA ILE A 64 19.45 -20.77 -20.03
C ILE A 64 18.60 -22.03 -19.78
N ARG A 65 17.35 -22.05 -20.28
CA ARG A 65 16.47 -23.23 -20.22
C ARG A 65 17.02 -24.41 -21.02
N GLU A 66 17.70 -24.16 -22.13
CA GLU A 66 18.31 -25.19 -22.97
C GLU A 66 19.53 -25.86 -22.30
N PHE A 67 20.25 -25.11 -21.45
CA PHE A 67 21.55 -25.55 -20.93
C PHE A 67 21.56 -25.98 -19.46
N PHE A 68 20.58 -25.57 -18.64
CA PHE A 68 20.58 -25.86 -17.21
C PHE A 68 19.35 -26.66 -16.75
N PRO A 69 19.52 -27.59 -15.78
CA PRO A 69 18.40 -28.21 -15.09
C PRO A 69 17.54 -27.19 -14.35
N THR A 70 16.23 -27.46 -14.22
CA THR A 70 15.23 -26.55 -13.62
C THR A 70 15.66 -25.90 -12.29
N PRO A 71 16.29 -26.61 -11.32
CA PRO A 71 16.73 -25.98 -10.07
C PRO A 71 17.82 -24.92 -10.26
N VAL A 72 18.71 -25.08 -11.24
CA VAL A 72 19.80 -24.12 -11.52
C VAL A 72 19.27 -22.91 -12.28
N VAL A 73 18.32 -23.12 -13.19
CA VAL A 73 17.62 -22.03 -13.88
C VAL A 73 16.96 -21.07 -12.89
N GLN A 74 16.31 -21.60 -11.85
CA GLN A 74 15.66 -20.80 -10.81
C GLN A 74 16.66 -19.91 -10.05
N ILE A 75 17.84 -20.43 -9.74
CA ILE A 75 18.91 -19.66 -9.07
C ILE A 75 19.43 -18.55 -9.97
N VAL A 76 19.74 -18.88 -11.23
CA VAL A 76 20.25 -17.92 -12.23
C VAL A 76 19.21 -16.82 -12.54
N GLN A 77 17.93 -17.17 -12.59
CA GLN A 77 16.84 -16.20 -12.74
C GLN A 77 16.70 -15.27 -11.54
N LYS A 78 16.84 -15.81 -10.32
CA LYS A 78 16.83 -15.01 -9.08
C LYS A 78 17.99 -14.00 -9.05
N ASP A 79 19.20 -14.47 -9.36
CA ASP A 79 20.39 -13.60 -9.45
C ASP A 79 20.22 -12.51 -10.52
N ALA A 80 19.59 -12.84 -11.66
CA ALA A 80 19.33 -11.88 -12.73
C ALA A 80 18.29 -10.83 -12.36
N PHE A 81 17.29 -11.20 -11.58
CA PHE A 81 16.32 -10.24 -11.06
C PHE A 81 16.99 -9.26 -10.08
N GLU A 82 17.72 -9.77 -9.09
CA GLU A 82 18.37 -8.96 -8.05
C GLU A 82 19.47 -8.04 -8.61
N ARG A 83 20.27 -8.51 -9.58
CA ARG A 83 21.43 -7.76 -10.09
C ARG A 83 21.14 -6.87 -11.29
N LEU A 84 20.20 -7.27 -12.16
CA LEU A 84 19.96 -6.57 -13.43
C LEU A 84 18.63 -5.83 -13.47
N ASN A 85 17.84 -5.86 -12.39
CA ASN A 85 16.53 -5.22 -12.27
C ASN A 85 15.63 -5.54 -13.48
N LEU A 86 15.70 -6.78 -13.97
CA LEU A 86 15.06 -7.21 -15.20
C LEU A 86 13.57 -7.45 -14.99
N LYS A 87 12.81 -6.36 -15.05
CA LYS A 87 11.33 -6.33 -15.05
C LYS A 87 10.69 -7.31 -16.05
N ALA A 88 11.38 -7.62 -17.15
CA ALA A 88 10.91 -8.58 -18.15
C ALA A 88 10.87 -10.05 -17.64
N LEU A 89 11.66 -10.41 -16.62
CA LEU A 89 11.65 -11.76 -16.03
C LEU A 89 10.36 -12.06 -15.25
N MET A 90 9.68 -11.01 -14.76
CA MET A 90 8.41 -11.12 -14.06
C MET A 90 7.26 -11.57 -14.96
N LEU A 91 7.45 -11.60 -16.27
CA LEU A 91 6.44 -12.07 -17.23
C LEU A 91 6.46 -13.60 -17.41
N GLU A 92 7.48 -14.28 -16.88
CA GLU A 92 7.61 -15.73 -17.01
C GLU A 92 6.88 -16.46 -15.86
N PRO A 93 5.96 -17.41 -16.16
CA PRO A 93 5.15 -18.11 -15.16
C PRO A 93 5.96 -18.85 -14.08
N GLU A 94 7.09 -19.44 -14.48
CA GLU A 94 7.94 -20.24 -13.60
C GLU A 94 8.62 -19.39 -12.53
N PHE A 95 9.05 -18.17 -12.90
CA PHE A 95 9.72 -17.24 -11.99
C PHE A 95 8.73 -16.66 -10.97
N LEU A 96 7.52 -16.33 -11.40
CA LEU A 96 6.44 -15.87 -10.53
C LEU A 96 6.04 -16.90 -9.46
N SER A 97 6.15 -18.19 -9.77
CA SER A 97 5.83 -19.26 -8.81
C SER A 97 6.90 -19.51 -7.74
N THR A 98 8.14 -19.06 -7.98
CA THR A 98 9.30 -19.35 -7.11
C THR A 98 9.73 -18.16 -6.27
N LEU A 99 9.34 -16.95 -6.63
CA LEU A 99 9.56 -15.76 -5.82
C LEU A 99 8.68 -15.77 -4.56
N GLU A 100 9.27 -15.39 -3.43
CA GLU A 100 8.50 -15.07 -2.24
C GLU A 100 7.62 -13.85 -2.53
N ALA A 101 6.38 -13.95 -2.07
CA ALA A 101 5.34 -12.95 -2.24
C ALA A 101 5.71 -11.66 -1.49
N ASP A 102 6.28 -10.68 -2.20
CA ASP A 102 6.57 -9.33 -1.67
C ASP A 102 5.62 -8.28 -2.28
N VAL A 103 5.30 -7.25 -1.52
CA VAL A 103 4.50 -6.09 -1.93
C VAL A 103 5.16 -5.36 -3.10
N HIS A 104 6.48 -5.31 -3.14
CA HIS A 104 7.24 -4.76 -4.26
C HIS A 104 6.97 -5.52 -5.56
N LEU A 105 6.89 -6.85 -5.49
CA LEU A 105 6.55 -7.68 -6.65
C LEU A 105 5.14 -7.37 -7.16
N VAL A 106 4.18 -7.18 -6.25
CA VAL A 106 2.80 -6.80 -6.62
C VAL A 106 2.79 -5.43 -7.29
N ALA A 107 3.49 -4.44 -6.73
CA ALA A 107 3.62 -3.10 -7.29
C ALA A 107 4.22 -3.14 -8.71
N ASP A 108 5.29 -3.90 -8.91
CA ASP A 108 5.93 -4.06 -10.23
C ASP A 108 5.03 -4.81 -11.23
N LEU A 109 4.29 -5.83 -10.79
CA LEU A 109 3.32 -6.54 -11.64
C LEU A 109 2.18 -5.62 -12.12
N ILE A 110 1.67 -4.76 -11.24
CA ILE A 110 0.64 -3.77 -11.59
C ILE A 110 1.21 -2.76 -12.60
N ALA A 111 2.45 -2.29 -12.39
CA ALA A 111 3.10 -1.35 -13.30
C ALA A 111 3.32 -1.95 -14.71
N LEU A 112 3.56 -3.26 -14.77
CA LEU A 112 3.79 -3.97 -16.03
C LEU A 112 2.51 -4.47 -16.71
N ARG A 113 1.32 -4.29 -16.11
CA ARG A 113 0.03 -4.80 -16.59
C ARG A 113 -0.19 -4.62 -18.09
N ALA A 114 0.12 -3.44 -18.65
CA ALA A 114 -0.06 -3.14 -20.07
C ALA A 114 0.82 -3.98 -21.01
N ALA A 115 1.92 -4.52 -20.50
CA ALA A 115 2.87 -5.35 -21.24
C ALA A 115 2.68 -6.85 -21.01
N ILE A 116 1.73 -7.28 -20.15
CA ILE A 116 1.51 -8.69 -19.80
C ILE A 116 0.63 -9.37 -20.87
N PRO A 117 1.09 -10.45 -21.52
CA PRO A 117 0.22 -11.29 -22.36
C PRO A 117 -0.97 -11.88 -21.58
N GLY A 118 -2.15 -11.96 -22.19
CA GLY A 118 -3.37 -12.42 -21.48
C GLY A 118 -3.26 -13.78 -20.77
N LYS A 119 -2.44 -14.72 -21.27
CA LYS A 119 -2.22 -16.03 -20.64
C LYS A 119 -1.39 -15.96 -19.34
N THR A 120 -0.48 -14.99 -19.22
CA THR A 120 0.35 -14.82 -18.02
C THR A 120 -0.32 -13.93 -16.96
N LEU A 121 -1.37 -13.18 -17.35
CA LEU A 121 -2.19 -12.38 -16.45
C LEU A 121 -2.87 -13.22 -15.36
N GLU A 122 -3.37 -14.41 -15.70
CA GLU A 122 -4.01 -15.30 -14.71
C GLU A 122 -3.02 -15.81 -13.66
N THR A 123 -1.80 -16.13 -14.08
CA THR A 123 -0.73 -16.55 -13.15
C THR A 123 -0.31 -15.38 -12.25
N ALA A 124 -0.16 -14.17 -12.81
CA ALA A 124 0.10 -12.97 -12.04
C ALA A 124 -1.02 -12.69 -11.02
N ARG A 125 -2.29 -12.83 -11.41
CA ARG A 125 -3.44 -12.69 -10.50
C ARG A 125 -3.40 -13.70 -9.35
N GLN A 126 -3.00 -14.94 -9.59
CA GLN A 126 -2.88 -15.95 -8.54
C GLN A 126 -1.78 -15.60 -7.53
N VAL A 127 -0.64 -15.09 -8.00
CA VAL A 127 0.45 -14.65 -7.12
C VAL A 127 0.02 -13.43 -6.31
N VAL A 128 -0.56 -12.42 -6.95
CA VAL A 128 -1.10 -11.22 -6.26
C VAL A 128 -2.16 -11.62 -5.23
N ARG A 129 -3.06 -12.56 -5.57
CA ARG A 129 -4.07 -13.07 -4.63
C ARG A 129 -3.42 -13.68 -3.40
N LYS A 130 -2.41 -14.53 -3.57
CA LYS A 130 -1.69 -15.14 -2.44
C LYS A 130 -1.07 -14.08 -1.54
N VAL A 131 -0.41 -13.07 -2.12
CA VAL A 131 0.19 -11.96 -1.36
C VAL A 131 -0.89 -11.16 -0.62
N ALA A 132 -1.97 -10.81 -1.32
CA ALA A 132 -3.09 -10.07 -0.74
C ALA A 132 -3.77 -10.85 0.40
N ASP A 133 -3.97 -12.16 0.24
CA ASP A 133 -4.55 -13.04 1.25
C ASP A 133 -3.64 -13.22 2.47
N ASP A 134 -2.31 -13.29 2.27
CA ASP A 134 -1.33 -13.33 3.35
C ASP A 134 -1.32 -12.01 4.14
N LEU A 135 -1.32 -10.87 3.44
CA LEU A 135 -1.39 -9.54 4.04
C LEU A 135 -2.72 -9.31 4.76
N LEU A 136 -3.84 -9.72 4.15
CA LEU A 136 -5.15 -9.68 4.78
C LEU A 136 -5.14 -10.48 6.07
N ARG A 137 -4.67 -11.73 6.06
CA ARG A 137 -4.60 -12.54 7.29
C ARG A 137 -3.76 -11.89 8.38
N ARG A 138 -2.63 -11.27 8.03
CA ARG A 138 -1.76 -10.58 8.98
C ARG A 138 -2.40 -9.31 9.55
N LEU A 139 -3.02 -8.50 8.71
CA LEU A 139 -3.49 -7.16 9.07
C LEU A 139 -4.94 -7.15 9.57
N GLU A 140 -5.77 -8.11 9.16
CA GLU A 140 -7.20 -8.15 9.45
C GLU A 140 -7.47 -8.19 10.95
N HIS A 141 -6.79 -9.07 11.70
CA HIS A 141 -7.08 -9.24 13.12
C HIS A 141 -6.84 -7.95 13.91
N ASN A 142 -5.65 -7.35 13.77
CA ASN A 142 -5.31 -6.11 14.46
C ASN A 142 -6.21 -4.95 14.01
N THR A 143 -6.45 -4.83 12.71
CA THR A 143 -7.26 -3.75 12.16
C THR A 143 -8.71 -3.83 12.61
N ARG A 144 -9.30 -5.02 12.53
CA ARG A 144 -10.70 -5.25 12.89
C ARG A 144 -10.93 -5.05 14.38
N GLU A 145 -10.05 -5.55 15.25
CA GLU A 145 -10.17 -5.35 16.70
C GLU A 145 -9.98 -3.88 17.10
N THR A 146 -8.98 -3.20 16.55
CA THR A 146 -8.70 -1.78 16.85
C THR A 146 -9.85 -0.88 16.38
N LEU A 147 -10.32 -1.06 15.15
CA LEU A 147 -11.40 -0.24 14.59
C LEU A 147 -12.77 -0.57 15.21
N ARG A 148 -13.09 -1.84 15.46
CA ARG A 148 -14.31 -2.19 16.21
C ARG A 148 -14.27 -1.64 17.62
N GLY A 149 -13.12 -1.72 18.29
CA GLY A 149 -12.91 -1.13 19.61
C GLY A 149 -13.13 0.38 19.60
N ALA A 150 -12.60 1.06 18.59
CA ALA A 150 -12.78 2.49 18.36
C ALA A 150 -14.25 2.86 18.09
N LEU A 151 -14.91 2.20 17.15
CA LEU A 151 -16.33 2.40 16.82
C LEU A 151 -17.23 2.14 18.03
N ASN A 152 -16.96 1.07 18.78
CA ASN A 152 -17.71 0.76 20.00
C ASN A 152 -17.48 1.79 21.12
N ARG A 153 -16.40 2.57 21.09
CA ARG A 153 -16.16 3.68 22.02
C ARG A 153 -16.79 4.98 21.52
N SER A 154 -16.70 5.28 20.23
CA SER A 154 -17.31 6.47 19.62
C SER A 154 -18.85 6.43 19.70
N GLN A 155 -19.43 5.22 19.59
CA GLN A 155 -20.86 4.98 19.77
C GLN A 155 -21.32 4.99 21.24
N ARG A 156 -20.55 5.54 22.18
CA ARG A 156 -20.97 5.68 23.58
C ARG A 156 -21.35 7.12 23.87
N THR A 157 -22.45 7.29 24.60
CA THR A 157 -22.90 8.62 25.04
C THR A 157 -22.93 8.71 26.56
N ARG A 158 -22.55 9.89 27.07
CA ARG A 158 -22.70 10.28 28.48
C ARG A 158 -24.05 10.95 28.77
N ARG A 159 -24.88 11.13 27.75
CA ARG A 159 -26.27 11.61 27.85
C ARG A 159 -27.23 10.63 27.16
N PRO A 160 -27.31 9.38 27.63
CA PRO A 160 -28.26 8.41 27.09
C PRO A 160 -29.70 8.80 27.47
N ARG A 161 -30.66 8.43 26.60
CA ARG A 161 -32.07 8.42 26.99
C ARG A 161 -32.30 7.25 27.95
N HIS A 162 -33.36 7.31 28.77
CA HIS A 162 -33.66 6.28 29.77
C HIS A 162 -33.64 4.84 29.23
N ALA A 163 -34.08 4.62 27.98
CA ALA A 163 -34.11 3.29 27.35
C ALA A 163 -32.74 2.76 26.90
N ASP A 164 -31.76 3.65 26.74
CA ASP A 164 -30.46 3.35 26.12
C ASP A 164 -29.31 3.29 27.16
N ILE A 165 -29.63 3.30 28.46
CA ILE A 165 -28.66 3.29 29.57
C ILE A 165 -28.04 1.89 29.72
N ASP A 166 -26.71 1.82 29.69
CA ASP A 166 -25.93 0.65 30.10
C ASP A 166 -25.86 0.65 31.64
N TRP A 167 -26.86 0.02 32.27
CA TRP A 167 -26.97 -0.04 33.73
C TRP A 167 -25.73 -0.68 34.40
N PRO A 168 -25.20 -1.83 33.96
CA PRO A 168 -24.00 -2.42 34.56
C PRO A 168 -22.79 -1.49 34.59
N ARG A 169 -22.52 -0.73 33.51
CA ARG A 169 -21.42 0.25 33.48
C ARG A 169 -21.74 1.52 34.24
N THR A 170 -22.97 2.01 34.14
CA THR A 170 -23.41 3.19 34.90
C THR A 170 -23.28 2.94 36.40
N ILE A 171 -23.67 1.75 36.88
CA ILE A 171 -23.50 1.37 38.29
C ILE A 171 -22.01 1.36 38.64
N ARG A 172 -21.16 0.64 37.89
CA ARG A 172 -19.70 0.57 38.14
C ARG A 172 -19.03 1.95 38.18
N ALA A 173 -19.37 2.85 37.26
CA ALA A 173 -18.81 4.20 37.21
C ALA A 173 -19.23 5.08 38.40
N ASN A 174 -20.38 4.77 39.02
CA ASN A 174 -20.96 5.55 40.11
C ASN A 174 -20.91 4.82 41.46
N LEU A 175 -20.22 3.68 41.58
CA LEU A 175 -20.09 2.94 42.86
C LEU A 175 -19.52 3.83 43.98
N ARG A 176 -18.71 4.84 43.63
CA ARG A 176 -18.20 5.85 44.58
C ARG A 176 -19.31 6.68 45.25
N HIS A 177 -20.52 6.72 44.67
CA HIS A 177 -21.70 7.44 45.20
C HIS A 177 -22.73 6.49 45.81
N TYR A 178 -22.31 5.29 46.24
CA TYR A 178 -23.19 4.38 46.94
C TYR A 178 -23.57 4.96 48.31
N GLN A 179 -24.87 5.00 48.60
CA GLN A 179 -25.40 5.46 49.88
C GLN A 179 -25.83 4.25 50.72
N PRO A 180 -25.08 3.89 51.79
CA PRO A 180 -25.38 2.71 52.59
C PRO A 180 -26.74 2.76 53.28
N GLN A 181 -27.18 3.94 53.73
CA GLN A 181 -28.47 4.11 54.41
C GLN A 181 -29.66 3.78 53.51
N HIS A 182 -29.55 4.05 52.20
CA HIS A 182 -30.62 3.88 51.22
C HIS A 182 -30.41 2.64 50.32
N ARG A 183 -29.31 1.90 50.51
CA ARG A 183 -28.88 0.77 49.66
C ARG A 183 -28.94 1.07 48.15
N THR A 184 -28.70 2.32 47.76
CA THR A 184 -28.92 2.82 46.39
C THR A 184 -27.67 3.53 45.89
N VAL A 185 -27.41 3.43 44.57
CA VAL A 185 -26.38 4.20 43.88
C VAL A 185 -27.05 5.35 43.14
N VAL A 186 -26.67 6.59 43.45
CA VAL A 186 -27.14 7.77 42.70
C VAL A 186 -26.20 8.01 41.53
N PRO A 187 -26.65 7.87 40.27
CA PRO A 187 -25.78 8.03 39.12
C PRO A 187 -25.54 9.52 38.83
N GLU A 188 -24.29 9.97 38.97
CA GLU A 188 -23.82 11.27 38.49
C GLU A 188 -23.48 11.19 36.99
N THR A 189 -22.81 10.12 36.58
CA THR A 189 -22.40 9.90 35.18
C THR A 189 -23.21 8.77 34.57
N LEU A 190 -24.17 9.07 33.69
CA LEU A 190 -24.88 8.06 32.92
C LEU A 190 -24.02 7.60 31.74
N VAL A 191 -23.93 6.29 31.54
CA VAL A 191 -23.27 5.70 30.38
C VAL A 191 -24.31 4.91 29.61
N GLY A 192 -24.45 5.18 28.32
CA GLY A 192 -25.35 4.39 27.48
C GLY A 192 -24.86 4.24 26.07
N HIS A 193 -25.56 3.37 25.35
CA HIS A 193 -25.26 3.06 23.97
C HIS A 193 -25.92 4.11 23.08
N THR A 194 -25.17 4.71 22.17
CA THR A 194 -25.78 5.36 21.00
C THR A 194 -26.47 4.25 20.21
N ARG A 195 -27.73 4.44 19.80
CA ARG A 195 -28.50 3.40 19.10
C ARG A 195 -27.64 2.78 18.00
N HIS A 196 -27.67 1.45 17.88
CA HIS A 196 -27.08 0.74 16.76
C HIS A 196 -27.47 1.44 15.45
N ALA A 197 -26.46 1.87 14.68
CA ALA A 197 -26.61 2.62 13.45
C ALA A 197 -27.32 1.77 12.38
N LYS A 198 -28.65 1.73 12.43
CA LYS A 198 -29.49 1.15 11.37
C LYS A 198 -29.71 2.12 10.20
N THR A 199 -29.33 3.40 10.35
CA THR A 199 -29.52 4.44 9.34
C THR A 199 -28.18 4.99 8.89
N ARG A 200 -27.99 5.17 7.57
CA ARG A 200 -26.76 5.74 6.95
C ARG A 200 -26.26 7.00 7.66
N ALA A 201 -27.17 7.87 8.12
CA ALA A 201 -26.86 9.11 8.82
C ALA A 201 -26.04 8.95 10.12
N GLN A 202 -25.94 7.74 10.70
CA GLN A 202 -25.19 7.50 11.93
C GLN A 202 -23.90 6.71 11.73
N LEU A 203 -23.61 6.22 10.52
CA LEU A 203 -22.36 5.54 10.21
C LEU A 203 -21.21 6.55 10.19
N ASP A 204 -20.02 6.11 10.60
CA ASP A 204 -18.81 6.85 10.31
C ASP A 204 -18.40 6.54 8.86
N HIS A 205 -17.99 7.57 8.13
CA HIS A 205 -17.63 7.46 6.71
C HIS A 205 -16.12 7.62 6.57
N VAL A 206 -15.48 6.71 5.87
CA VAL A 206 -14.05 6.77 5.53
C VAL A 206 -13.93 6.82 4.03
N ILE A 207 -13.28 7.86 3.52
CA ILE A 207 -12.93 8.01 2.11
C ILE A 207 -11.41 7.90 2.03
N LEU A 208 -10.92 6.83 1.42
CA LEU A 208 -9.51 6.67 1.08
C LEU A 208 -9.30 7.23 -0.32
N CYS A 209 -8.57 8.34 -0.41
CA CYS A 209 -8.17 8.98 -1.66
C CYS A 209 -6.69 8.68 -1.91
N VAL A 210 -6.38 7.84 -2.88
CA VAL A 210 -5.05 7.26 -3.07
C VAL A 210 -4.46 7.65 -4.42
N ASP A 211 -3.27 8.21 -4.38
CA ASP A 211 -2.48 8.57 -5.55
C ASP A 211 -1.91 7.31 -6.23
N GLN A 212 -2.10 7.19 -7.55
CA GLN A 212 -1.63 6.09 -8.39
C GLN A 212 -0.36 6.43 -9.18
N SER A 213 0.33 7.51 -8.85
CA SER A 213 1.65 7.80 -9.41
C SER A 213 2.63 6.64 -9.17
N GLY A 214 3.63 6.52 -10.05
CA GLY A 214 4.56 5.38 -10.02
C GLY A 214 5.33 5.26 -8.69
N SER A 215 5.57 6.37 -7.99
CA SER A 215 6.17 6.41 -6.64
C SER A 215 5.26 5.82 -5.56
N MET A 216 3.95 5.73 -5.81
CA MET A 216 2.93 5.36 -4.84
C MET A 216 2.47 3.90 -4.96
N ALA A 217 3.06 3.11 -5.84
CA ALA A 217 2.60 1.75 -6.15
C ALA A 217 2.48 0.84 -4.92
N THR A 218 3.43 0.88 -3.99
CA THR A 218 3.38 0.11 -2.73
C THR A 218 2.27 0.62 -1.79
N SER A 219 2.11 1.94 -1.70
CA SER A 219 1.04 2.59 -0.92
C SER A 219 -0.35 2.23 -1.44
N VAL A 220 -0.53 2.11 -2.76
CA VAL A 220 -1.78 1.64 -3.37
C VAL A 220 -2.13 0.23 -2.92
N VAL A 221 -1.13 -0.67 -2.84
CA VAL A 221 -1.35 -2.06 -2.41
C VAL A 221 -1.89 -2.11 -0.98
N TYR A 222 -1.19 -1.48 -0.04
CA TYR A 222 -1.62 -1.45 1.36
C TYR A 222 -2.99 -0.77 1.52
N SER A 223 -3.21 0.36 0.85
CA SER A 223 -4.47 1.11 0.94
C SER A 223 -5.66 0.30 0.43
N SER A 224 -5.47 -0.47 -0.65
CA SER A 224 -6.51 -1.36 -1.19
C SER A 224 -6.89 -2.46 -0.21
N ILE A 225 -5.89 -3.07 0.45
CA ILE A 225 -6.09 -4.12 1.45
C ILE A 225 -6.80 -3.57 2.69
N PHE A 226 -6.35 -2.41 3.21
CA PHE A 226 -7.02 -1.76 4.34
C PHE A 226 -8.45 -1.34 4.00
N ALA A 227 -8.68 -0.85 2.78
CA ALA A 227 -10.03 -0.51 2.31
C ALA A 227 -10.95 -1.73 2.33
N ALA A 228 -10.48 -2.88 1.84
CA ALA A 228 -11.24 -4.13 1.85
C ALA A 228 -11.56 -4.60 3.29
N VAL A 229 -10.57 -4.54 4.20
CA VAL A 229 -10.78 -4.88 5.61
C VAL A 229 -11.82 -3.94 6.25
N MET A 230 -11.69 -2.63 6.03
CA MET A 230 -12.61 -1.62 6.57
C MET A 230 -14.03 -1.76 6.01
N ALA A 231 -14.18 -2.08 4.73
CA ALA A 231 -15.47 -2.34 4.11
C ALA A 231 -16.21 -3.53 4.75
N SER A 232 -15.48 -4.50 5.31
CA SER A 232 -16.05 -5.65 6.04
C SER A 232 -16.52 -5.33 7.47
N ILE A 233 -16.29 -4.11 7.98
CA ILE A 233 -16.60 -3.72 9.36
C ILE A 233 -18.02 -3.14 9.43
N PRO A 234 -18.95 -3.77 10.19
CA PRO A 234 -20.27 -3.21 10.40
C PRO A 234 -20.19 -1.87 11.13
N GLY A 235 -20.93 -0.86 10.65
CA GLY A 235 -20.94 0.48 11.25
C GLY A 235 -20.01 1.50 10.57
N LEU A 236 -19.21 1.05 9.59
CA LEU A 236 -18.28 1.88 8.82
C LEU A 236 -18.69 1.87 7.34
N SER A 237 -18.80 3.04 6.73
CA SER A 237 -18.95 3.17 5.28
C SER A 237 -17.60 3.52 4.69
N THR A 238 -17.04 2.64 3.87
CA THR A 238 -15.71 2.83 3.26
C THR A 238 -15.86 3.08 1.76
N LYS A 239 -15.23 4.14 1.26
CA LYS A 239 -15.07 4.43 -0.18
C LYS A 239 -13.59 4.43 -0.53
N LEU A 240 -13.23 3.84 -1.66
CA LEU A 240 -11.86 3.85 -2.18
C LEU A 240 -11.85 4.55 -3.52
N ILE A 241 -11.20 5.69 -3.55
CA ILE A 241 -11.06 6.53 -4.72
C ILE A 241 -9.58 6.58 -5.03
N CYS A 242 -9.23 6.22 -6.25
CA CYS A 242 -7.86 6.32 -6.69
C CYS A 242 -7.76 7.34 -7.83
N PHE A 243 -6.65 8.05 -7.87
CA PHE A 243 -6.49 9.14 -8.83
C PHE A 243 -5.07 9.21 -9.39
N ASP A 244 -5.00 9.68 -10.63
CA ASP A 244 -3.79 10.12 -11.32
C ASP A 244 -4.11 11.44 -12.02
N THR A 245 -4.27 11.43 -13.36
CA THR A 245 -4.93 12.47 -14.16
C THR A 245 -6.44 12.28 -14.27
N SER A 246 -6.90 11.07 -13.98
CA SER A 246 -8.28 10.63 -14.00
C SER A 246 -8.65 10.09 -12.62
N ILE A 247 -9.95 10.04 -12.34
CA ILE A 247 -10.46 9.60 -11.04
C ILE A 247 -11.22 8.31 -11.25
N VAL A 248 -10.84 7.28 -10.51
CA VAL A 248 -11.46 5.95 -10.55
C VAL A 248 -12.03 5.64 -9.17
N ASP A 249 -13.33 5.42 -9.10
CA ASP A 249 -14.01 4.95 -7.89
C ASP A 249 -14.01 3.41 -7.90
N LEU A 250 -13.28 2.82 -6.96
CA LEU A 250 -13.13 1.36 -6.80
C LEU A 250 -13.97 0.83 -5.63
N THR A 251 -14.90 1.62 -5.11
CA THR A 251 -15.74 1.26 -3.96
C THR A 251 -16.51 -0.05 -4.17
N ASP A 252 -17.03 -0.28 -5.38
CA ASP A 252 -17.78 -1.51 -5.70
C ASP A 252 -16.90 -2.77 -5.78
N GLN A 253 -15.59 -2.58 -5.97
CA GLN A 253 -14.61 -3.67 -6.14
C GLN A 253 -13.94 -4.06 -4.83
N LEU A 254 -14.25 -3.39 -3.71
CA LEU A 254 -13.66 -3.65 -2.39
C LEU A 254 -13.88 -5.08 -1.87
N ALA A 255 -14.79 -5.84 -2.47
CA ALA A 255 -15.01 -7.25 -2.17
C ALA A 255 -13.86 -8.16 -2.65
N ASP A 256 -13.16 -7.82 -3.73
CA ASP A 256 -11.98 -8.54 -4.21
C ASP A 256 -10.79 -7.57 -4.31
N PRO A 257 -9.85 -7.59 -3.34
CA PRO A 257 -8.65 -6.76 -3.39
C PRO A 257 -7.84 -6.94 -4.67
N VAL A 258 -7.87 -8.13 -5.29
CA VAL A 258 -7.17 -8.37 -6.56
C VAL A 258 -7.82 -7.57 -7.67
N GLU A 259 -9.15 -7.49 -7.72
CA GLU A 259 -9.83 -6.65 -8.73
C GLU A 259 -9.49 -5.16 -8.55
N VAL A 260 -9.45 -4.68 -7.30
CA VAL A 260 -9.02 -3.32 -6.99
C VAL A 260 -7.60 -3.06 -7.53
N LEU A 261 -6.64 -3.92 -7.19
CA LEU A 261 -5.23 -3.75 -7.59
C LEU A 261 -5.03 -3.82 -9.11
N PHE A 262 -5.79 -4.66 -9.80
CA PHE A 262 -5.78 -4.72 -11.26
C PHE A 262 -6.68 -3.67 -11.92
N GLY A 263 -7.53 -2.97 -11.18
CA GLY A 263 -8.32 -1.83 -11.65
C GLY A 263 -7.53 -0.53 -11.69
N VAL A 264 -6.49 -0.43 -10.86
CA VAL A 264 -5.53 0.68 -10.79
C VAL A 264 -4.68 0.74 -12.07
N GLN A 265 -4.53 1.92 -12.66
CA GLN A 265 -3.60 2.17 -13.75
C GLN A 265 -2.45 3.03 -13.21
N LEU A 266 -1.29 2.41 -12.98
CA LEU A 266 -0.10 3.14 -12.53
C LEU A 266 0.51 3.90 -13.70
N GLY A 267 0.47 5.22 -13.64
CA GLY A 267 1.18 6.10 -14.58
C GLY A 267 0.32 7.21 -15.18
N GLY A 268 0.84 8.43 -15.10
CA GLY A 268 0.17 9.67 -15.50
C GLY A 268 0.78 10.83 -14.74
N GLY A 269 0.32 12.06 -15.01
CA GLY A 269 0.49 13.16 -14.06
C GLY A 269 -0.41 12.96 -12.82
N THR A 270 -0.29 13.86 -11.86
CA THR A 270 -1.08 13.83 -10.62
C THR A 270 -1.95 15.09 -10.55
N ASP A 271 -3.27 14.95 -10.39
CA ASP A 271 -4.19 16.06 -10.15
C ASP A 271 -4.93 15.87 -8.82
N ILE A 272 -4.33 16.39 -7.75
CA ILE A 272 -4.83 16.23 -6.38
C ILE A 272 -6.07 17.11 -6.18
N ASN A 273 -6.09 18.33 -6.75
CA ASN A 273 -7.24 19.23 -6.71
C ASN A 273 -8.52 18.58 -7.27
N SER A 274 -8.44 17.93 -8.44
CA SER A 274 -9.58 17.23 -9.04
C SER A 274 -10.04 16.06 -8.17
N ALA A 275 -9.11 15.31 -7.60
CA ALA A 275 -9.41 14.22 -6.67
C ALA A 275 -10.15 14.72 -5.41
N LEU A 276 -9.68 15.82 -4.81
CA LEU A 276 -10.36 16.47 -3.68
C LEU A 276 -11.76 16.99 -4.07
N ALA A 277 -11.93 17.53 -5.28
CA ALA A 277 -13.22 18.00 -5.77
C ALA A 277 -14.24 16.86 -5.94
N TYR A 278 -13.76 15.69 -6.35
CA TYR A 278 -14.60 14.50 -6.43
C TYR A 278 -14.93 13.96 -5.04
N CYS A 279 -13.95 13.89 -4.14
CA CYS A 279 -14.16 13.46 -2.76
C CYS A 279 -15.18 14.33 -2.04
N GLU A 280 -15.12 15.65 -2.22
CA GLU A 280 -16.07 16.62 -1.67
C GLU A 280 -17.53 16.30 -2.05
N LYS A 281 -17.77 15.91 -3.31
CA LYS A 281 -19.10 15.49 -3.78
C LYS A 281 -19.58 14.17 -3.16
N GLN A 282 -18.65 13.33 -2.73
CA GLN A 282 -18.93 12.03 -2.13
C GLN A 282 -19.20 12.10 -0.62
N VAL A 283 -19.00 13.27 0.00
CA VAL A 283 -19.27 13.52 1.42
C VAL A 283 -20.78 13.64 1.66
N GLU A 284 -21.36 12.68 2.37
CA GLU A 284 -22.77 12.74 2.80
C GLU A 284 -22.93 13.48 4.13
N ASN A 285 -21.99 13.26 5.06
CA ASN A 285 -22.10 13.79 6.42
C ASN A 285 -20.73 14.27 6.92
N PRO A 286 -20.39 15.56 6.72
CA PRO A 286 -19.04 16.08 6.95
C PRO A 286 -18.46 15.77 8.33
N THR A 287 -19.24 15.98 9.39
CA THR A 287 -18.81 15.77 10.79
C THR A 287 -18.47 14.32 11.16
N LYS A 288 -18.93 13.36 10.35
CA LYS A 288 -18.66 11.93 10.49
C LYS A 288 -17.78 11.37 9.38
N THR A 289 -17.26 12.23 8.52
CA THR A 289 -16.45 11.82 7.38
C THR A 289 -14.97 12.04 7.69
N HIS A 290 -14.20 10.97 7.53
CA HIS A 290 -12.75 10.97 7.58
C HIS A 290 -12.22 10.79 6.16
N LEU A 291 -11.61 11.84 5.62
CA LEU A 291 -10.99 11.79 4.29
C LEU A 291 -9.49 11.60 4.50
N VAL A 292 -8.98 10.45 4.09
CA VAL A 292 -7.56 10.11 4.18
C VAL A 292 -6.96 10.22 2.79
N LEU A 293 -6.12 11.23 2.59
CA LEU A 293 -5.40 11.48 1.35
C LEU A 293 -4.00 10.84 1.43
N ILE A 294 -3.69 9.92 0.52
CA ILE A 294 -2.43 9.18 0.48
C ILE A 294 -1.69 9.58 -0.80
N THR A 295 -0.66 10.42 -0.66
CA THR A 295 0.05 11.05 -1.80
C THR A 295 1.41 11.59 -1.32
N ASP A 296 2.33 11.81 -2.26
CA ASP A 296 3.57 12.55 -2.06
C ASP A 296 3.39 14.08 -2.23
N LEU A 297 2.16 14.54 -2.46
CA LEU A 297 1.77 15.95 -2.63
C LEU A 297 2.42 16.66 -3.82
N TYR A 298 2.99 15.93 -4.77
CA TYR A 298 3.41 16.52 -6.04
C TYR A 298 2.17 16.81 -6.91
N GLU A 299 1.69 18.04 -6.83
CA GLU A 299 0.55 18.51 -7.61
C GLU A 299 0.99 18.88 -9.03
N GLY A 300 0.41 18.21 -10.03
CA GLY A 300 0.54 18.54 -11.44
C GLY A 300 -0.54 19.52 -11.94
N GLY A 301 -1.60 19.75 -11.16
CA GLY A 301 -2.65 20.72 -11.39
C GLY A 301 -2.39 22.10 -10.74
N ASP A 302 -3.45 22.73 -10.25
CA ASP A 302 -3.39 24.05 -9.58
C ASP A 302 -3.27 23.91 -8.06
N ALA A 303 -2.05 24.07 -7.55
CA ALA A 303 -1.72 24.02 -6.14
C ALA A 303 -2.49 25.04 -5.27
N LYS A 304 -2.82 26.23 -5.79
CA LYS A 304 -3.58 27.22 -5.02
C LYS A 304 -5.02 26.76 -4.83
N SER A 305 -5.62 26.25 -5.91
CA SER A 305 -6.96 25.66 -5.87
C SER A 305 -7.02 24.42 -4.98
N MET A 306 -5.98 23.56 -5.02
CA MET A 306 -5.84 22.41 -4.13
C MET A 306 -5.90 22.83 -2.65
N LEU A 307 -5.07 23.80 -2.24
CA LEU A 307 -5.04 24.29 -0.86
C LEU A 307 -6.35 24.96 -0.43
N ALA A 308 -6.95 25.77 -1.31
CA ALA A 308 -8.25 26.40 -1.05
C ALA A 308 -9.36 25.35 -0.86
N ARG A 309 -9.33 24.26 -1.64
CA ARG A 309 -10.28 23.16 -1.54
C ARG A 309 -10.07 22.32 -0.28
N ALA A 310 -8.82 22.01 0.06
CA ALA A 310 -8.50 21.37 1.33
C ALA A 310 -9.03 22.17 2.53
N ALA A 311 -8.90 23.51 2.47
CA ALA A 311 -9.45 24.41 3.48
C ALA A 311 -10.99 24.35 3.52
N ALA A 312 -11.66 24.36 2.37
CA ALA A 312 -13.12 24.25 2.29
C ALA A 312 -13.63 22.91 2.86
N ILE A 313 -12.99 21.80 2.51
CA ILE A 313 -13.29 20.47 3.05
C ILE A 313 -13.14 20.47 4.57
N LYS A 314 -12.04 21.02 5.09
CA LYS A 314 -11.83 21.10 6.54
C LYS A 314 -12.87 21.97 7.24
N GLN A 315 -13.22 23.12 6.65
CA GLN A 315 -14.23 24.03 7.18
C GLN A 315 -15.64 23.43 7.18
N SER A 316 -15.94 22.51 6.24
CA SER A 316 -17.21 21.78 6.24
C SER A 316 -17.37 20.83 7.43
N GLY A 317 -16.27 20.51 8.14
CA GLY A 317 -16.26 19.61 9.30
C GLY A 317 -15.71 18.22 9.01
N VAL A 318 -15.25 17.95 7.78
CA VAL A 318 -14.56 16.70 7.42
C VAL A 318 -13.22 16.62 8.15
N ASN A 319 -12.91 15.44 8.69
CA ASN A 319 -11.58 15.15 9.20
C ASN A 319 -10.64 14.78 8.04
N LEU A 320 -10.03 15.78 7.42
CA LEU A 320 -9.00 15.60 6.39
C LEU A 320 -7.66 15.22 7.04
N ILE A 321 -7.13 14.06 6.68
CA ILE A 321 -5.84 13.49 7.14
C ILE A 321 -4.98 13.27 5.90
N VAL A 322 -3.72 13.70 5.93
CA VAL A 322 -2.79 13.47 4.82
C VAL A 322 -1.68 12.52 5.27
N LEU A 323 -1.60 11.38 4.58
CA LEU A 323 -0.54 10.40 4.75
C LEU A 323 0.46 10.53 3.62
N LEU A 324 1.68 10.88 4.01
CA LEU A 324 2.81 10.99 3.10
C LEU A 324 3.44 9.62 2.88
N ALA A 325 3.83 9.34 1.64
CA ALA A 325 4.61 8.15 1.35
C ALA A 325 5.98 8.21 2.03
N LEU A 326 6.40 7.07 2.57
CA LEU A 326 7.76 6.88 3.07
C LEU A 326 8.63 6.48 1.88
N SER A 327 9.70 7.23 1.63
CA SER A 327 10.74 6.79 0.69
C SER A 327 11.72 5.85 1.40
N GLU A 328 12.19 4.81 0.71
CA GLU A 328 13.16 3.85 1.25
C GLU A 328 14.55 4.46 1.54
N SER A 329 14.82 5.67 1.06
CA SER A 329 16.13 6.33 1.22
C SER A 329 16.23 7.21 2.47
N GLY A 330 15.21 7.22 3.33
CA GLY A 330 15.18 8.06 4.54
C GLY A 330 15.10 9.56 4.26
N HIS A 331 14.95 9.95 2.98
CA HIS A 331 14.73 11.34 2.58
C HIS A 331 13.24 11.55 2.38
N PRO A 332 12.62 12.57 3.00
CA PRO A 332 11.23 12.89 2.76
C PRO A 332 11.02 13.21 1.27
N ALA A 333 10.37 12.29 0.54
CA ALA A 333 10.02 12.47 -0.87
C ALA A 333 8.57 12.99 -0.93
N TYR A 334 8.41 14.27 -0.63
CA TYR A 334 7.13 14.97 -0.77
C TYR A 334 7.36 16.46 -1.02
N GLU A 335 6.36 17.14 -1.58
CA GLU A 335 6.41 18.59 -1.78
C GLU A 335 6.19 19.34 -0.45
N ALA A 336 7.28 19.80 0.17
CA ALA A 336 7.26 20.42 1.50
C ALA A 336 6.32 21.62 1.60
N LYS A 337 6.24 22.46 0.56
CA LYS A 337 5.38 23.66 0.56
C LYS A 337 3.89 23.31 0.63
N HIS A 338 3.48 22.26 -0.07
CA HIS A 338 2.09 21.80 -0.03
C HIS A 338 1.78 21.15 1.31
N ALA A 339 2.72 20.35 1.83
CA ALA A 339 2.58 19.72 3.13
C ALA A 339 2.44 20.75 4.26
N GLU A 340 3.28 21.78 4.29
CA GLU A 340 3.21 22.90 5.22
C GLU A 340 1.90 23.68 5.05
N GLY A 341 1.51 23.98 3.80
CA GLY A 341 0.27 24.67 3.50
C GLY A 341 -0.97 23.94 4.03
N ILE A 342 -1.04 22.62 3.86
CA ILE A 342 -2.13 21.79 4.40
C ILE A 342 -2.05 21.71 5.92
N ALA A 343 -0.85 21.59 6.50
CA ALA A 343 -0.65 21.56 7.94
C ALA A 343 -1.08 22.87 8.63
N SER A 344 -0.85 24.03 8.00
CA SER A 344 -1.31 25.34 8.48
C SER A 344 -2.83 25.46 8.53
N LEU A 345 -3.57 24.66 7.75
CA LEU A 345 -5.04 24.57 7.83
C LEU A 345 -5.52 23.77 9.05
N GLY A 346 -4.61 23.24 9.87
CA GLY A 346 -4.93 22.39 11.01
C GLY A 346 -5.22 20.94 10.64
N CYS A 347 -4.90 20.51 9.42
CA CYS A 347 -4.97 19.11 9.03
C CYS A 347 -3.70 18.38 9.48
N PRO A 348 -3.78 17.16 10.04
CA PRO A 348 -2.60 16.39 10.38
C PRO A 348 -1.96 15.85 9.11
N VAL A 349 -0.67 16.15 8.94
CA VAL A 349 0.17 15.72 7.82
C VAL A 349 1.39 14.99 8.38
N PHE A 350 1.51 13.71 8.07
CA PHE A 350 2.60 12.86 8.57
C PHE A 350 2.78 11.63 7.67
N ALA A 351 3.91 10.95 7.83
CA ALA A 351 4.14 9.65 7.23
C ALA A 351 3.82 8.54 8.24
N CYS A 352 3.21 7.46 7.78
CA CYS A 352 2.74 6.37 8.64
C CYS A 352 3.12 5.04 8.01
N THR A 353 3.64 4.10 8.81
CA THR A 353 3.87 2.74 8.34
C THR A 353 2.55 1.97 8.25
N PRO A 354 2.44 0.95 7.38
CA PRO A 354 1.24 0.14 7.28
C PRO A 354 0.77 -0.45 8.62
N ASP A 355 1.69 -0.86 9.50
CA ASP A 355 1.35 -1.42 10.81
C ASP A 355 0.73 -0.39 11.78
N GLN A 356 1.03 0.91 11.60
CA GLN A 356 0.51 2.01 12.42
C GLN A 356 -0.86 2.52 11.93
N PHE A 357 -1.20 2.28 10.66
CA PHE A 357 -2.44 2.75 10.04
C PHE A 357 -3.72 2.38 10.82
N PRO A 358 -3.88 1.16 11.36
CA PRO A 358 -5.06 0.82 12.14
C PRO A 358 -5.21 1.62 13.44
N SER A 359 -4.10 1.86 14.14
CA SER A 359 -4.06 2.65 15.38
C SER A 359 -4.45 4.11 15.10
N MET A 360 -3.92 4.66 14.00
CA MET A 360 -4.26 5.98 13.49
C MET A 360 -5.75 6.12 13.21
N MET A 361 -6.31 5.20 12.42
CA MET A 361 -7.73 5.23 12.07
C MET A 361 -8.62 5.02 13.30
N GLY A 362 -8.21 4.18 14.26
CA GLY A 362 -8.93 4.04 15.53
C GLY A 362 -8.97 5.34 16.34
N SER A 363 -7.89 6.11 16.35
CA SER A 363 -7.84 7.43 16.98
C SER A 363 -8.72 8.44 16.22
N ALA A 364 -8.68 8.44 14.89
CA ALA A 364 -9.53 9.28 14.05
C ALA A 364 -11.03 9.03 14.29
N LEU A 365 -11.46 7.77 14.31
CA LEU A 365 -12.85 7.36 14.53
C LEU A 365 -13.35 7.67 15.95
N THR A 366 -12.45 7.69 16.94
CA THR A 366 -12.81 8.07 18.32
C THR A 366 -12.82 9.57 18.56
N GLY A 367 -12.46 10.39 17.56
CA GLY A 367 -12.34 11.83 17.69
C GLY A 367 -11.19 12.28 18.58
N LYS A 368 -10.18 11.41 18.80
CA LYS A 368 -8.95 11.80 19.48
C LYS A 368 -8.11 12.69 18.55
N ASP A 369 -7.34 13.61 19.14
CA ASP A 369 -6.39 14.40 18.36
C ASP A 369 -5.28 13.49 17.82
N LEU A 370 -5.18 13.43 16.50
CA LEU A 370 -4.16 12.66 15.79
C LEU A 370 -2.75 13.20 16.05
N ARG A 371 -2.62 14.46 16.49
CA ARG A 371 -1.32 15.01 16.87
C ARG A 371 -0.76 14.35 18.12
N THR A 372 -1.63 14.08 19.09
CA THR A 372 -1.26 13.36 20.32
C THR A 372 -0.91 11.92 20.00
N TRP A 373 -1.70 11.26 19.16
CA TRP A 373 -1.41 9.90 18.71
C TRP A 373 -0.05 9.82 17.98
N ALA A 374 0.23 10.73 17.05
CA ALA A 374 1.49 10.75 16.35
C ALA A 374 2.69 10.96 17.30
N ALA A 375 2.52 11.79 18.34
CA ALA A 375 3.56 11.95 19.37
C ALA A 375 3.76 10.69 20.24
N GLU A 376 2.69 9.93 20.52
CA GLU A 376 2.78 8.64 21.25
C GLU A 376 3.53 7.57 20.44
N GLU A 377 3.42 7.62 19.11
CA GLU A 377 4.03 6.67 18.16
C GLU A 377 5.39 7.16 17.60
N ASP A 378 5.94 8.25 18.12
CA ASP A 378 7.20 8.90 17.67
C ASP A 378 7.21 9.29 16.18
N ILE A 379 6.05 9.68 15.66
CA ILE A 379 5.87 10.10 14.26
C ILE A 379 6.06 11.62 14.15
N ALA A 380 6.98 12.03 13.28
CA ALA A 380 7.22 13.43 12.96
C ALA A 380 6.03 14.04 12.19
N LEU A 381 5.31 14.96 12.82
CA LEU A 381 4.29 15.79 12.18
C LEU A 381 4.92 16.97 11.46
N ILE A 382 4.45 17.24 10.25
CA ILE A 382 4.74 18.50 9.58
C ILE A 382 3.92 19.59 10.24
N ARG A 383 4.61 20.63 10.70
CA ARG A 383 3.98 21.79 11.34
C ARG A 383 3.78 22.86 10.29
N GLY A 384 2.57 23.41 10.24
CA GLY A 384 2.32 24.64 9.51
C GLY A 384 3.10 25.79 10.15
N SER A 385 3.75 26.60 9.32
CA SER A 385 4.42 27.84 9.73
C SER A 385 3.43 28.93 10.07
#